data_AF-A0A5B6WIH1-F1
#
_entry.id   AF-A0A5B6WIH1-F1
#
_cell.length_a   1.000
_cell.length_b   1.000
_cell.length_c   1.000
_cell.angle_alpha   90.00
_cell.angle_beta   90.00
_cell.angle_gamma   90.00
#
_symmetry.space_group_name_H-M   'P 1'
#
loop_
_entity.id
_entity.type
_entity.pdbx_description
1 polymer ?
#
loop_
_entity_poly.entity_id
_entity_poly.type
_entity_poly.pdbx_seq_one_letter_code
_entity_poly.pdbx_strand_id
1 'polypeptide(L)'
;MSSLVNQLSSSSVMSEEEEAFIYAWSLRSSGIFPYVLDAAIQLGVFDILAKAGPDAKLSSKHIASEIRAKNPDAPSLLDRMLRLLACYNLVTTGAHNGEDGEKVYGLTLAGKAFVNDENNGSLAAFTTKKILVDVWFHFKDLVLEGGNLFEKAHGMSRYQYNGLNPEHAKSFDTKMTNVAKIIVKKILEKYHGFQGITNLVDVGGGYGVTLNMIISKYPSIKGINYDLPHVVQQAPSFHGFF
;
A
#
# COMPACT_ATOMS: atom_id res chain seq x y z
N MET A 1 15.27 -1.94 8.84
CA MET A 1 16.69 -1.85 8.47
C MET A 1 17.55 -3.01 8.99
N SER A 2 17.09 -3.86 9.92
CA SER A 2 17.94 -4.95 10.47
C SER A 2 17.79 -6.34 9.82
N SER A 3 16.91 -6.56 8.83
CA SER A 3 16.76 -7.89 8.21
C SER A 3 17.65 -8.13 6.98
N LEU A 4 18.09 -7.07 6.28
CA LEU A 4 18.92 -7.21 5.08
C LEU A 4 20.39 -7.51 5.41
N VAL A 5 20.88 -7.09 6.58
CA VAL A 5 22.27 -7.32 7.02
C VAL A 5 22.42 -8.68 7.72
N ASN A 6 21.39 -9.16 8.42
CA ASN A 6 21.48 -10.36 9.25
C ASN A 6 21.45 -11.70 8.50
N GLN A 7 21.30 -11.72 7.17
CA GLN A 7 21.27 -12.97 6.38
C GLN A 7 22.60 -13.33 5.69
N LEU A 8 23.68 -12.55 5.89
CA LEU A 8 24.99 -12.77 5.26
C LEU A 8 26.01 -13.51 6.15
N SER A 9 25.59 -14.10 7.26
CA SER A 9 26.51 -14.73 8.23
C SER A 9 26.97 -16.14 7.81
N SER A 10 27.73 -16.24 6.71
CA SER A 10 28.79 -17.26 6.57
C SER A 10 29.80 -16.84 5.50
N SER A 11 31.08 -16.87 5.87
CA SER A 11 32.31 -16.46 5.13
C SER A 11 32.74 -15.01 5.33
N SER A 12 33.96 -14.85 5.89
CA SER A 12 34.70 -13.62 6.29
C SER A 12 33.88 -12.44 6.81
N VAL A 13 34.17 -11.98 8.04
CA VAL A 13 33.67 -10.69 8.53
C VAL A 13 34.02 -9.63 7.48
N MET A 14 33.00 -9.08 6.83
CA MET A 14 33.18 -8.03 5.83
C MET A 14 33.84 -6.83 6.49
N SER A 15 34.70 -6.14 5.74
CA SER A 15 35.22 -4.85 6.18
C SER A 15 34.11 -3.79 6.23
N GLU A 16 34.30 -2.76 7.04
CA GLU A 16 33.37 -1.62 7.14
C GLU A 16 33.15 -0.94 5.77
N GLU A 17 34.19 -0.89 4.93
CA GLU A 17 34.09 -0.32 3.58
C GLU A 17 33.19 -1.16 2.66
N GLU A 18 33.31 -2.50 2.74
CA GLU A 18 32.46 -3.41 1.97
C GLU A 18 30.99 -3.33 2.43
N GLU A 19 30.73 -3.25 3.74
CA GLU A 19 29.38 -3.07 4.27
C GLU A 19 28.77 -1.74 3.81
N ALA A 20 29.54 -0.65 3.88
CA ALA A 20 29.11 0.66 3.44
C ALA A 20 28.80 0.67 1.93
N PHE A 21 29.64 0.02 1.11
CA PHE A 21 29.41 -0.10 -0.33
C PHE A 21 28.14 -0.89 -0.64
N ILE A 22 27.93 -2.05 -0.01
CA ILE A 22 26.72 -2.87 -0.21
C ILE A 22 25.48 -2.09 0.21
N TYR A 23 25.54 -1.37 1.33
CA TYR A 23 24.43 -0.54 1.79
C TYR A 23 24.12 0.58 0.78
N ALA A 24 25.11 1.34 0.34
CA ALA A 24 24.92 2.40 -0.66
C ALA A 24 24.35 1.85 -1.98
N TRP A 25 24.85 0.71 -2.45
CA TRP A 25 24.34 0.02 -3.63
C TRP A 25 22.88 -0.42 -3.46
N SER A 26 22.53 -0.95 -2.28
CA SER A 26 21.16 -1.35 -1.95
C SER A 26 20.20 -0.17 -1.99
N LEU A 27 20.60 0.99 -1.44
CA LEU A 27 19.80 2.22 -1.47
C LEU A 27 19.63 2.72 -2.91
N ARG A 28 20.70 2.71 -3.72
CA ARG A 28 20.64 3.12 -5.12
C ARG A 28 19.70 2.24 -5.95
N SER A 29 19.61 0.97 -5.62
CA SER A 29 18.78 -0.03 -6.32
C SER A 29 17.35 -0.17 -5.75
N SER A 30 17.05 0.52 -4.64
CA SER A 30 15.77 0.41 -3.91
C SER A 30 14.53 0.79 -4.75
N GLY A 31 14.71 1.57 -5.82
CA GLY A 31 13.63 1.97 -6.72
C GLY A 31 12.93 0.80 -7.44
N ILE A 32 13.51 -0.40 -7.45
CA ILE A 32 12.90 -1.60 -8.06
C ILE A 32 11.77 -2.14 -7.18
N PHE A 33 11.90 -2.07 -5.86
CA PHE A 33 11.00 -2.73 -4.92
C PHE A 33 9.53 -2.27 -5.07
N PRO A 34 9.20 -0.97 -5.14
CA PRO A 34 7.82 -0.52 -5.31
C PRO A 34 7.13 -1.10 -6.54
N TYR A 35 7.85 -1.22 -7.67
CA TYR A 35 7.27 -1.78 -8.90
C TYR A 35 7.00 -3.28 -8.81
N VAL A 36 7.89 -4.02 -8.13
CA VAL A 36 7.70 -5.44 -7.88
C VAL A 36 6.55 -5.68 -6.89
N LEU A 37 6.44 -4.85 -5.85
CA LEU A 37 5.32 -4.87 -4.92
C LEU A 37 3.99 -4.58 -5.64
N ASP A 38 3.96 -3.56 -6.48
CA ASP A 38 2.77 -3.21 -7.27
C ASP A 38 2.34 -4.34 -8.20
N ALA A 39 3.30 -5.00 -8.86
CA ALA A 39 3.02 -6.17 -9.68
C ALA A 39 2.42 -7.31 -8.83
N ALA A 40 2.97 -7.59 -7.65
CA ALA A 40 2.43 -8.61 -6.75
C ALA A 40 1.00 -8.30 -6.28
N ILE A 41 0.71 -7.03 -5.98
CA ILE A 41 -0.64 -6.56 -5.63
C ILE A 41 -1.59 -6.75 -6.82
N GLN A 42 -1.20 -6.30 -8.02
CA GLN A 42 -2.02 -6.38 -9.23
C GLN A 42 -2.29 -7.82 -9.67
N LEU A 43 -1.33 -8.72 -9.43
CA LEU A 43 -1.48 -10.15 -9.67
C LEU A 43 -2.30 -10.86 -8.59
N GLY A 44 -2.73 -10.16 -7.52
CA GLY A 44 -3.53 -10.75 -6.44
C GLY A 44 -2.75 -11.74 -5.56
N VAL A 45 -1.42 -11.65 -5.52
CA VAL A 45 -0.57 -12.61 -4.80
C VAL A 45 -0.90 -12.65 -3.31
N PHE A 46 -1.10 -11.49 -2.69
CA PHE A 46 -1.46 -11.40 -1.27
C PHE A 46 -2.83 -12.01 -0.99
N ASP A 47 -3.81 -11.79 -1.88
CA ASP A 47 -5.16 -12.36 -1.77
C ASP A 47 -5.14 -13.89 -1.90
N ILE A 48 -4.36 -14.41 -2.85
CA ILE A 48 -4.18 -15.86 -3.05
C ILE A 48 -3.57 -16.50 -1.79
N LEU A 49 -2.52 -15.92 -1.24
CA LEU A 49 -1.89 -16.42 -0.01
C LEU A 49 -2.84 -16.32 1.19
N ALA A 50 -3.59 -15.22 1.33
CA ALA A 50 -4.57 -15.05 2.39
C ALA A 50 -5.70 -16.08 2.32
N LYS A 51 -6.21 -16.35 1.10
CA LYS A 51 -7.28 -17.32 0.84
C LYS A 51 -6.87 -18.75 1.17
N ALA A 52 -5.59 -19.08 1.02
CA ALA A 52 -5.07 -20.40 1.36
C ALA A 52 -5.07 -20.68 2.88
N GLY A 53 -5.02 -19.62 3.71
CA GLY A 53 -5.15 -19.70 5.16
C GLY A 53 -3.89 -19.25 5.93
N PRO A 54 -3.99 -19.04 7.25
CA PRO A 54 -2.93 -18.41 8.06
C PRO A 54 -1.56 -19.11 8.02
N ASP A 55 -1.57 -20.45 7.98
CA ASP A 55 -0.34 -21.27 8.00
C ASP A 55 -0.03 -21.90 6.64
N ALA A 56 -0.81 -21.55 5.61
CA ALA A 56 -0.64 -22.11 4.29
C ALA A 56 0.63 -21.59 3.63
N LYS A 57 1.32 -22.49 2.93
CA LYS A 57 2.50 -22.17 2.13
C LYS A 57 2.27 -22.66 0.71
N LEU A 58 2.38 -21.75 -0.26
CA LEU A 58 2.14 -22.02 -1.67
C LEU A 58 3.45 -21.95 -2.45
N SER A 59 3.64 -22.85 -3.41
CA SER A 59 4.76 -22.74 -4.35
C SER A 59 4.48 -21.69 -5.42
N SER A 60 5.53 -21.18 -6.07
CA SER A 60 5.37 -20.23 -7.17
C SER A 60 4.59 -20.81 -8.35
N LYS A 61 4.67 -22.13 -8.59
CA LYS A 61 3.86 -22.84 -9.60
C LYS A 61 2.37 -22.79 -9.26
N HIS A 62 2.02 -23.01 -8.00
CA HIS A 62 0.63 -22.95 -7.57
C HIS A 62 0.06 -21.52 -7.71
N ILE A 63 0.82 -20.51 -7.28
CA ILE A 63 0.42 -19.11 -7.45
C ILE A 63 0.30 -18.77 -8.94
N ALA A 64 1.22 -19.24 -9.80
CA ALA A 64 1.15 -19.06 -11.26
C ALA A 64 -0.13 -19.64 -11.86
N SER A 65 -0.57 -20.82 -11.38
CA SER A 65 -1.83 -21.43 -11.83
C SER A 65 -3.06 -20.64 -11.39
N GLU A 66 -3.08 -20.12 -10.16
CA GLU A 66 -4.19 -19.30 -9.65
C GLU A 66 -4.36 -18.00 -10.43
N ILE A 67 -3.25 -17.34 -10.79
CA ILE A 67 -3.29 -16.13 -11.66
C ILE A 67 -3.51 -16.46 -13.14
N ARG A 68 -3.65 -17.74 -13.49
CA ARG A 68 -3.85 -18.24 -14.87
C ARG A 68 -2.79 -17.72 -15.84
N ALA A 69 -1.53 -17.71 -15.40
CA ALA A 69 -0.44 -17.22 -16.23
C ALA A 69 -0.26 -18.07 -17.49
N LYS A 70 -0.23 -17.42 -18.66
CA LYS A 70 0.02 -18.09 -19.95
C LYS A 70 1.50 -18.22 -20.29
N ASN A 71 2.36 -17.47 -19.59
CA ASN A 71 3.80 -17.51 -19.79
C ASN A 71 4.39 -18.76 -19.11
N PRO A 72 5.07 -19.66 -19.85
CA PRO A 72 5.69 -20.85 -19.25
C PRO A 72 6.75 -20.50 -18.18
N ASP A 73 7.38 -19.33 -18.28
CA ASP A 73 8.38 -18.86 -17.30
C ASP A 73 7.76 -18.17 -16.07
N ALA A 74 6.43 -18.02 -16.02
CA ALA A 74 5.75 -17.32 -14.92
C ALA A 74 6.08 -17.87 -13.53
N PRO A 75 6.14 -19.20 -13.28
CA PRO A 75 6.55 -19.72 -11.98
C PRO A 75 7.96 -19.27 -11.55
N SER A 76 8.91 -19.19 -12.49
CA SER A 76 10.28 -18.75 -12.23
C SER A 76 10.36 -17.25 -11.94
N LEU A 77 9.63 -16.43 -12.71
CA LEU A 77 9.53 -14.98 -12.48
C LEU A 77 8.82 -14.66 -11.15
N LEU A 78 7.74 -15.39 -10.84
CA LEU A 78 7.03 -15.29 -9.56
C LEU A 78 7.93 -15.69 -8.39
N ASP A 79 8.73 -16.75 -8.53
CA ASP A 79 9.69 -17.13 -7.49
C ASP A 79 10.67 -15.99 -7.20
N ARG A 80 11.25 -15.36 -8.25
CA ARG A 80 12.14 -14.19 -8.08
C ARG A 80 11.45 -13.03 -7.37
N MET A 81 10.21 -12.73 -7.75
CA MET A 81 9.40 -11.69 -7.11
C MET A 81 9.12 -12.00 -5.64
N LEU A 82 8.68 -13.23 -5.33
CA LEU A 82 8.36 -13.67 -3.97
C LEU A 82 9.60 -13.69 -3.07
N ARG A 83 10.78 -14.04 -3.60
CA ARG A 83 12.05 -13.91 -2.86
C ARG A 83 12.36 -12.47 -2.48
N LEU A 84 12.15 -11.51 -3.40
CA LEU A 84 12.31 -10.10 -3.06
C LEU A 84 11.32 -9.68 -1.96
N LEU A 85 10.05 -10.06 -2.09
CA LEU A 85 9.03 -9.77 -1.06
C LEU A 85 9.38 -10.41 0.29
N ALA A 86 10.02 -11.59 0.29
CA ALA A 86 10.50 -12.25 1.50
C ALA A 86 11.65 -11.49 2.17
N CYS A 87 12.59 -10.92 1.40
CA CYS A 87 13.64 -10.05 1.94
C CYS A 87 13.08 -8.81 2.67
N TYR A 88 11.92 -8.32 2.22
CA TYR A 88 11.18 -7.22 2.85
C TYR A 88 10.13 -7.69 3.87
N ASN A 89 10.13 -8.98 4.22
CA ASN A 89 9.24 -9.59 5.22
C ASN A 89 7.74 -9.42 4.92
N LEU A 90 7.36 -9.32 3.65
CA LEU A 90 5.96 -9.30 3.22
C LEU A 90 5.40 -10.71 3.00
N VAL A 91 6.28 -11.67 2.73
CA VAL A 91 5.96 -13.10 2.69
C VAL A 91 7.03 -13.86 3.47
N THR A 92 6.69 -15.02 4.00
CA THR A 92 7.67 -15.99 4.53
C THR A 92 8.18 -16.85 3.38
N THR A 93 9.36 -17.44 3.53
CA THR A 93 9.92 -18.42 2.60
C THR A 93 10.39 -19.64 3.38
N GLY A 94 10.16 -20.84 2.84
CA GLY A 94 10.66 -22.10 3.37
C GLY A 94 10.81 -23.15 2.28
N ALA A 95 11.43 -24.28 2.60
CA ALA A 95 11.42 -25.44 1.72
C ALA A 95 10.16 -26.27 1.96
N HIS A 96 9.55 -26.78 0.88
CA HIS A 96 8.56 -27.85 1.00
C HIS A 96 9.26 -29.14 1.42
N ASN A 97 8.65 -29.94 2.30
CA ASN A 97 9.21 -31.24 2.75
C ASN A 97 9.14 -32.34 1.66
N GLY A 98 9.05 -31.98 0.39
CA GLY A 98 9.03 -32.91 -0.75
C GLY A 98 10.44 -33.11 -1.34
N GLU A 99 10.58 -34.14 -2.17
CA GLU A 99 11.87 -34.59 -2.75
C GLU A 99 12.60 -33.50 -3.55
N ASP A 100 11.89 -32.50 -4.10
CA ASP A 100 12.45 -31.47 -4.98
C ASP A 100 12.96 -30.21 -4.25
N GLY A 101 12.76 -30.08 -2.94
CA GLY A 101 13.18 -28.88 -2.19
C GLY A 101 12.56 -27.57 -2.68
N GLU A 102 11.39 -27.63 -3.33
CA GLU A 102 10.71 -26.47 -3.92
C GLU A 102 10.41 -25.39 -2.85
N LYS A 103 10.70 -24.12 -3.17
CA LYS A 103 10.42 -23.00 -2.27
C LYS A 103 8.92 -22.74 -2.19
N VAL A 104 8.46 -22.55 -0.97
CA VAL A 104 7.08 -22.20 -0.66
C VAL A 104 7.00 -20.92 0.15
N TYR A 105 5.92 -20.18 -0.07
CA TYR A 105 5.71 -18.84 0.45
C TYR A 105 4.43 -18.77 1.25
N GLY A 106 4.49 -18.14 2.42
CA GLY A 106 3.33 -17.88 3.27
C GLY A 106 3.15 -16.38 3.50
N LEU A 107 1.96 -15.97 3.94
CA LEU A 107 1.67 -14.56 4.20
C LEU A 107 2.22 -14.11 5.57
N THR A 108 2.87 -12.95 5.63
CA THR A 108 3.24 -12.33 6.93
C THR A 108 2.16 -11.36 7.39
N LEU A 109 2.25 -10.90 8.64
CA LEU A 109 1.38 -9.83 9.15
C LEU A 109 1.56 -8.52 8.35
N ALA A 110 2.77 -8.21 7.88
CA ALA A 110 3.01 -7.05 7.03
C ALA A 110 2.42 -7.23 5.63
N GLY A 111 2.57 -8.42 5.04
CA GLY A 111 1.92 -8.76 3.76
C GLY A 111 0.40 -8.69 3.83
N LYS A 112 -0.19 -9.03 4.97
CA LYS A 112 -1.65 -8.94 5.20
C LYS A 112 -2.21 -7.53 5.00
N ALA A 113 -1.39 -6.49 5.20
CA ALA A 113 -1.81 -5.11 4.94
C ALA A 113 -2.11 -4.83 3.46
N PHE A 114 -1.65 -5.69 2.53
CA PHE A 114 -1.90 -5.61 1.10
C PHE A 114 -2.95 -6.60 0.59
N VAL A 115 -3.61 -7.34 1.49
CA VAL A 115 -4.79 -8.15 1.16
C VAL A 115 -5.98 -7.22 0.98
N ASN A 116 -6.77 -7.41 -0.07
CA ASN A 116 -7.98 -6.61 -0.29
C ASN A 116 -9.01 -6.93 0.81
N ASP A 117 -9.31 -5.94 1.64
CA ASP A 117 -10.33 -6.02 2.69
C ASP A 117 -11.21 -4.78 2.60
N GLU A 118 -12.38 -4.93 1.98
CA GLU A 118 -13.31 -3.82 1.79
C GLU A 118 -13.81 -3.24 3.13
N ASN A 119 -13.86 -4.04 4.20
CA ASN A 119 -14.42 -3.62 5.47
C ASN A 119 -13.39 -2.93 6.36
N ASN A 120 -12.17 -3.47 6.43
CA ASN A 120 -11.12 -2.95 7.30
C ASN A 120 -10.14 -2.00 6.60
N GLY A 121 -10.20 -1.94 5.26
CA GLY A 121 -9.26 -1.18 4.44
C GLY A 121 -7.98 -1.94 4.14
N SER A 122 -7.32 -1.56 3.05
CA SER A 122 -6.09 -2.18 2.56
C SER A 122 -5.11 -1.18 1.97
N LEU A 123 -3.81 -1.45 2.09
CA LEU A 123 -2.75 -0.71 1.39
C LEU A 123 -2.63 -1.10 -0.09
N ALA A 124 -3.36 -2.12 -0.57
CA ALA A 124 -3.34 -2.55 -1.97
C ALA A 124 -3.68 -1.42 -2.97
N ALA A 125 -4.52 -0.46 -2.57
CA ALA A 125 -4.87 0.68 -3.42
C ALA A 125 -3.67 1.63 -3.69
N PHE A 126 -2.60 1.57 -2.89
CA PHE A 126 -1.47 2.51 -2.93
C PHE A 126 -0.42 2.19 -4.01
N THR A 127 -0.87 1.69 -5.15
CA THR A 127 0.04 1.42 -6.27
C THR A 127 0.67 2.68 -6.83
N THR A 128 1.92 2.56 -7.25
CA THR A 128 2.69 3.59 -7.93
C THR A 128 2.03 3.92 -9.26
N LYS A 129 1.91 5.21 -9.55
CA LYS A 129 1.38 5.72 -10.84
C LYS A 129 2.43 6.59 -11.47
N LYS A 130 2.61 6.48 -12.79
CA LYS A 130 3.59 7.24 -13.57
C LYS A 130 3.55 8.74 -13.22
N ILE A 131 2.36 9.34 -13.21
CA ILE A 131 2.15 10.76 -12.85
C ILE A 131 2.75 11.16 -11.49
N LEU A 132 2.76 10.24 -10.51
CA LEU A 132 3.34 10.47 -9.18
C LEU A 132 4.83 10.15 -9.11
N VAL A 133 5.36 9.37 -10.07
CA VAL A 133 6.80 9.11 -10.17
C VAL A 133 7.49 10.27 -10.88
N ASP A 134 6.84 10.80 -11.92
CA ASP A 134 7.40 11.85 -12.77
C ASP A 134 7.81 13.09 -11.98
N VAL A 135 7.10 13.40 -10.88
CA VAL A 135 7.42 14.53 -10.00
C VAL A 135 8.82 14.46 -9.39
N TRP A 136 9.36 13.25 -9.16
CA TRP A 136 10.66 13.08 -8.52
C TRP A 136 11.84 13.44 -9.44
N PHE A 137 11.64 13.45 -10.77
CA PHE A 137 12.66 13.95 -11.69
C PHE A 137 12.92 15.45 -11.54
N HIS A 138 11.97 16.18 -10.95
CA HIS A 138 12.08 17.62 -10.68
C HIS A 138 12.55 17.92 -9.24
N PHE A 139 12.96 16.92 -8.47
CA PHE A 139 13.35 17.13 -7.06
C PHE A 139 14.58 18.01 -6.91
N LYS A 140 15.55 17.89 -7.82
CA LYS A 140 16.71 18.79 -7.87
C LYS A 140 16.26 20.25 -8.02
N ASP A 141 15.35 20.50 -8.97
CA ASP A 141 14.87 21.86 -9.27
C ASP A 141 14.02 22.41 -8.13
N LEU A 142 13.28 21.57 -7.40
CA LEU A 142 12.62 21.97 -6.16
C LEU A 142 13.62 22.51 -5.12
N VAL A 143 14.75 21.84 -4.93
CA VAL A 143 15.77 22.27 -3.97
C VAL A 143 16.39 23.60 -4.38
N LEU A 144 16.65 23.78 -5.68
CA LEU A 144 17.31 24.96 -6.21
C LEU A 144 16.38 26.18 -6.32
N GLU A 145 15.12 25.95 -6.69
CA GLU A 145 14.21 27.03 -7.12
C GLU A 145 12.95 27.13 -6.24
N GLY A 146 12.74 26.19 -5.32
CA GLY A 146 11.50 26.09 -4.55
C GLY A 146 10.29 25.74 -5.43
N GLY A 147 9.09 26.03 -4.93
CA GLY A 147 7.83 25.78 -5.63
C GLY A 147 7.19 24.42 -5.33
N ASN A 148 6.28 23.98 -6.19
CA ASN A 148 5.53 22.73 -6.02
C ASN A 148 5.97 21.68 -7.05
N LEU A 149 6.35 20.48 -6.60
CA LEU A 149 6.83 19.41 -7.48
C LEU A 149 5.80 18.97 -8.52
N PHE A 150 4.53 18.89 -8.12
CA PHE A 150 3.47 18.45 -9.02
C PHE A 150 3.22 19.51 -10.10
N GLU A 151 3.23 20.79 -9.73
CA GLU A 151 3.11 21.89 -10.69
C GLU A 151 4.30 21.98 -11.63
N LYS A 152 5.53 21.79 -11.12
CA LYS A 152 6.74 21.75 -11.98
C LYS A 152 6.68 20.62 -13.00
N ALA A 153 6.19 19.44 -12.60
CA ALA A 153 6.12 18.28 -13.47
C ALA A 153 4.97 18.35 -14.49
N HIS A 154 3.81 18.88 -14.08
CA HIS A 154 2.55 18.73 -14.82
C HIS A 154 1.88 20.05 -15.22
N GLY A 155 2.47 21.19 -14.88
CA GLY A 155 1.99 22.53 -15.24
C GLY A 155 0.70 22.98 -14.53
N MET A 156 0.21 22.21 -13.57
CA MET A 156 -1.01 22.49 -12.81
C MET A 156 -0.94 21.90 -11.41
N SER A 157 -1.74 22.39 -10.48
CA SER A 157 -1.81 21.83 -9.14
C SER A 157 -2.43 20.43 -9.16
N ARG A 158 -2.13 19.63 -8.13
CA ARG A 158 -2.72 18.29 -7.97
C ARG A 158 -4.25 18.33 -7.87
N TYR A 159 -4.80 19.38 -7.27
CA TYR A 159 -6.26 19.57 -7.16
C TYR A 159 -6.90 19.81 -8.52
N GLN A 160 -6.30 20.68 -9.35
CA GLN A 160 -6.75 20.92 -10.72
C GLN A 160 -6.66 19.64 -11.55
N TYR A 161 -5.54 18.91 -11.46
CA TYR A 161 -5.37 17.65 -12.16
C TYR A 161 -6.44 16.63 -11.78
N ASN A 162 -6.71 16.44 -10.49
CA ASN A 162 -7.78 15.55 -10.03
C ASN A 162 -9.16 15.99 -10.54
N GLY A 163 -9.46 17.29 -10.52
CA GLY A 163 -10.72 17.83 -11.04
C GLY A 163 -10.92 17.60 -12.54
N LEU A 164 -9.84 17.54 -13.31
CA LEU A 164 -9.87 17.25 -14.76
C LEU A 164 -9.83 15.74 -15.08
N ASN A 165 -9.48 14.89 -14.11
CA ASN A 165 -9.26 13.46 -14.33
C ASN A 165 -10.08 12.62 -13.33
N PRO A 166 -11.37 12.37 -13.59
CA PRO A 166 -12.26 11.67 -12.66
C PRO A 166 -11.78 10.28 -12.22
N GLU A 167 -11.15 9.52 -13.11
CA GLU A 167 -10.58 8.21 -12.75
C GLU A 167 -9.43 8.33 -11.75
N HIS A 168 -8.60 9.37 -11.90
CA HIS A 168 -7.52 9.66 -10.96
C HIS A 168 -8.05 10.15 -9.61
N ALA A 169 -9.07 11.03 -9.62
CA ALA A 169 -9.75 11.47 -8.41
C ALA A 169 -10.34 10.27 -7.66
N LYS A 170 -11.13 9.42 -8.35
CA LYS A 170 -11.69 8.20 -7.77
C LYS A 170 -10.62 7.27 -7.21
N SER A 171 -9.51 7.09 -7.92
CA SER A 171 -8.37 6.30 -7.42
C SER A 171 -7.77 6.91 -6.14
N PHE A 172 -7.62 8.23 -6.09
CA PHE A 172 -7.14 8.95 -4.91
C PHE A 172 -8.09 8.79 -3.72
N ASP A 173 -9.39 9.00 -3.91
CA ASP A 173 -10.38 8.89 -2.83
C ASP A 173 -10.55 7.44 -2.33
N THR A 174 -10.40 6.46 -3.23
CA THR A 174 -10.35 5.04 -2.85
C THR A 174 -9.15 4.74 -1.94
N LYS A 175 -7.97 5.31 -2.25
CA LYS A 175 -6.77 5.17 -1.41
C LYS A 175 -7.02 5.79 -0.03
N MET A 176 -7.53 7.01 0.01
CA MET A 176 -7.79 7.72 1.27
C MET A 176 -8.85 7.01 2.12
N THR A 177 -9.91 6.49 1.49
CA THR A 177 -10.94 5.67 2.13
C THR A 177 -10.34 4.43 2.81
N ASN A 178 -9.44 3.71 2.13
CA ASN A 178 -8.81 2.52 2.68
C ASN A 178 -7.95 2.84 3.90
N VAL A 179 -7.13 3.90 3.83
CA VAL A 179 -6.29 4.32 4.97
C VAL A 179 -7.13 4.85 6.12
N ALA A 180 -8.20 5.60 5.84
CA ALA A 180 -9.14 6.06 6.85
C ALA A 180 -9.72 4.87 7.65
N LYS A 181 -10.18 3.81 6.97
CA LYS A 181 -10.69 2.59 7.65
C LYS A 181 -9.67 2.00 8.62
N ILE A 182 -8.40 1.89 8.21
CA ILE A 182 -7.33 1.34 9.03
C ILE A 182 -7.04 2.23 10.25
N ILE A 183 -6.83 3.53 10.02
CA ILE A 183 -6.38 4.47 11.06
C ILE A 183 -7.53 4.82 12.01
N VAL A 184 -8.69 5.20 11.47
CA VAL A 184 -9.83 5.68 12.26
C VAL A 184 -10.36 4.56 13.16
N LYS A 185 -10.34 3.31 12.72
CA LYS A 185 -10.65 2.16 13.59
C LYS A 185 -9.78 2.15 14.85
N LYS A 186 -8.46 2.38 14.71
CA LYS A 186 -7.52 2.46 15.84
C LYS A 186 -7.67 3.72 16.67
N ILE A 187 -7.99 4.86 16.04
CA ILE A 187 -8.32 6.09 16.77
C ILE A 187 -9.54 5.83 17.66
N LEU A 188 -10.63 5.30 17.12
CA LEU A 188 -11.85 5.05 17.86
C LEU A 188 -11.66 4.06 19.00
N GLU A 189 -10.72 3.12 18.92
CA GLU A 189 -10.38 2.20 20.03
C GLU A 189 -9.78 2.93 21.25
N LYS A 190 -9.05 4.04 21.05
CA LYS A 190 -8.20 4.65 22.09
C LYS A 190 -8.55 6.10 22.42
N TYR A 191 -9.18 6.82 21.50
CA TYR A 191 -9.49 8.24 21.63
C TYR A 191 -10.94 8.42 22.05
N HIS A 192 -11.14 9.12 23.16
CA HIS A 192 -12.45 9.38 23.75
C HIS A 192 -12.97 10.80 23.53
N GLY A 193 -12.22 11.67 22.84
CA GLY A 193 -12.59 13.08 22.69
C GLY A 193 -13.85 13.34 21.84
N PHE A 194 -14.42 12.31 21.20
CA PHE A 194 -15.72 12.40 20.54
C PHE A 194 -16.92 12.27 21.50
N GLN A 195 -16.70 11.84 22.74
CA GLN A 195 -17.79 11.70 23.73
C GLN A 195 -18.38 13.06 24.09
N GLY A 196 -19.71 13.14 24.10
CA GLY A 196 -20.44 14.37 24.43
C GLY A 196 -20.47 15.42 23.32
N ILE A 197 -19.80 15.19 22.18
CA ILE A 197 -19.93 16.06 21.01
C ILE A 197 -21.36 15.94 20.47
N THR A 198 -21.94 17.08 20.08
CA THR A 198 -23.27 17.14 19.45
C THR A 198 -23.19 17.33 17.94
N ASN A 199 -22.26 18.18 17.46
CA ASN A 199 -22.06 18.45 16.05
C ASN A 199 -20.58 18.29 15.71
N LEU A 200 -20.29 17.58 14.62
CA LEU A 200 -18.93 17.35 14.15
C LEU A 200 -18.85 17.66 12.65
N VAL A 201 -17.87 18.48 12.27
CA VAL A 201 -17.57 18.79 10.87
C VAL A 201 -16.24 18.15 10.50
N ASP A 202 -16.24 17.32 9.46
CA ASP A 202 -15.02 16.73 8.89
C ASP A 202 -14.60 17.56 7.66
N VAL A 203 -13.57 18.40 7.83
CA VAL A 203 -13.08 19.34 6.79
C VAL A 203 -12.01 18.64 5.95
N GLY A 204 -12.26 18.52 4.65
CA GLY A 204 -11.47 17.65 3.77
C GLY A 204 -11.79 16.17 3.99
N GLY A 205 -13.03 15.85 4.39
CA GLY A 205 -13.45 14.50 4.77
C GLY A 205 -13.59 13.51 3.60
N GLY A 206 -13.34 13.96 2.37
CA GLY A 206 -13.40 13.14 1.16
C GLY A 206 -14.79 12.54 0.97
N TYR A 207 -14.83 11.23 0.74
CA TYR A 207 -16.09 10.46 0.68
C TYR A 207 -16.77 10.26 2.04
N GLY A 208 -16.33 10.93 3.11
CA GLY A 208 -16.98 10.94 4.42
C GLY A 208 -16.81 9.66 5.24
N VAL A 209 -15.99 8.70 4.80
CA VAL A 209 -15.83 7.41 5.48
C VAL A 209 -15.36 7.57 6.93
N THR A 210 -14.46 8.52 7.19
CA THR A 210 -14.00 8.86 8.54
C THR A 210 -15.17 9.29 9.43
N LEU A 211 -15.92 10.30 8.99
CA LEU A 211 -17.08 10.80 9.72
C LEU A 211 -18.13 9.71 9.94
N ASN A 212 -18.41 8.89 8.93
CA ASN A 212 -19.35 7.77 9.04
C ASN A 212 -18.93 6.80 10.15
N MET A 213 -17.64 6.45 10.23
CA MET A 213 -17.13 5.57 11.28
C MET A 213 -17.28 6.19 12.67
N ILE A 214 -17.05 7.50 12.79
CA ILE A 214 -17.19 8.22 14.07
C ILE A 214 -18.66 8.22 14.51
N ILE A 215 -19.58 8.66 13.65
CA ILE A 215 -21.01 8.75 14.02
C ILE A 215 -21.66 7.38 14.20
N SER A 216 -21.17 6.34 13.50
CA SER A 216 -21.60 4.96 13.75
C SER A 216 -21.27 4.49 15.17
N LYS A 217 -20.14 4.96 15.73
CA LYS A 217 -19.77 4.68 17.13
C LYS A 217 -20.45 5.63 18.13
N TYR A 218 -20.74 6.86 17.73
CA TYR A 218 -21.36 7.90 18.55
C TYR A 218 -22.64 8.42 17.87
N PRO A 219 -23.76 7.67 17.91
CA PRO A 219 -24.96 7.99 17.12
C PRO A 219 -25.65 9.31 17.49
N SER A 220 -25.31 9.91 18.64
CA SER A 220 -25.81 11.22 19.06
C SER A 220 -25.17 12.39 18.31
N ILE A 221 -24.04 12.18 17.65
CA ILE A 221 -23.33 13.20 16.88
C ILE A 221 -24.04 13.44 15.55
N LYS A 222 -24.34 14.70 15.25
CA LYS A 222 -24.72 15.15 13.91
C LYS A 222 -23.46 15.45 13.10
N GLY A 223 -23.25 14.72 12.01
CA GLY A 223 -22.06 14.85 11.18
C GLY A 223 -22.29 15.75 9.96
N ILE A 224 -21.33 16.61 9.64
CA ILE A 224 -21.25 17.36 8.38
C ILE A 224 -19.94 16.99 7.68
N ASN A 225 -20.04 16.40 6.49
CA ASN A 225 -18.86 16.12 5.67
C ASN A 225 -18.60 17.27 4.70
N TYR A 226 -17.45 17.92 4.79
CA TYR A 226 -17.12 19.10 3.99
C TYR A 226 -15.91 18.84 3.09
N ASP A 227 -16.10 18.94 1.77
CA ASP A 227 -15.04 18.78 0.77
C ASP A 227 -15.36 19.59 -0.50
N LEU A 228 -14.48 19.51 -1.51
CA LEU A 228 -14.67 20.13 -2.82
C LEU A 228 -15.94 19.60 -3.51
N PRO A 229 -16.65 20.43 -4.30
CA PRO A 229 -17.93 20.04 -4.90
C PRO A 229 -17.88 18.73 -5.70
N HIS A 230 -16.82 18.51 -6.48
CA HIS A 230 -16.68 17.30 -7.30
C HIS A 230 -16.45 16.02 -6.49
N VAL A 231 -15.92 16.14 -5.26
CA VAL A 231 -15.70 15.02 -4.34
C VAL A 231 -17.01 14.66 -3.66
N VAL A 232 -17.71 15.66 -3.10
CA VAL A 232 -19.01 15.46 -2.42
C VAL A 232 -20.06 14.88 -3.36
N GLN A 233 -20.09 15.29 -4.64
CA GLN A 233 -21.00 14.74 -5.65
C GLN A 233 -20.79 13.25 -5.93
N GLN A 234 -19.58 12.73 -5.72
CA GLN A 234 -19.24 11.31 -5.93
C GLN A 234 -19.27 10.50 -4.64
N ALA A 235 -19.43 11.17 -3.49
CA ALA A 235 -19.47 10.51 -2.20
C ALA A 235 -20.76 9.67 -2.05
N PRO A 236 -20.67 8.49 -1.41
CA PRO A 236 -21.87 7.71 -1.10
C PRO A 236 -22.69 8.41 0.00
N SER A 237 -24.00 8.20 -0.03
CA SER A 237 -24.89 8.68 1.04
C SER A 237 -24.75 7.82 2.29
N PHE A 238 -24.58 8.47 3.44
CA PHE A 238 -24.60 7.81 4.75
C PHE A 238 -25.74 8.34 5.61
N HIS A 239 -26.27 7.48 6.48
CA HIS A 239 -27.30 7.88 7.44
C HIS A 239 -26.68 8.78 8.53
N GLY A 240 -27.31 9.92 8.83
CA GLY A 240 -26.82 10.88 9.82
C GLY A 240 -25.84 11.94 9.30
N PHE A 241 -25.62 11.99 7.99
CA PHE A 241 -24.90 13.08 7.32
C PHE A 241 -25.86 14.23 7.02
N PHE A 242 -25.41 15.46 7.25
CA PHE A 242 -26.08 16.69 6.86
C PHE A 242 -25.19 17.50 5.90
#